data_AF-A0A7V4G7G0-F1
#
_entry.id   AF-A0A7V4G7G0-F1
#
_cell.length_a   1.000
_cell.length_b   1.000
_cell.length_c   1.000
_cell.angle_alpha   90.00
_cell.angle_beta   90.00
_cell.angle_gamma   90.00
#
_symmetry.space_group_name_H-M   'P 1'
#
loop_
_entity.id
_entity.type
_entity.pdbx_description
1 polymer ?
#
loop_
_entity_poly.entity_id
_entity_poly.type
_entity_poly.pdbx_seq_one_letter_code
_entity_poly.pdbx_strand_id
1 'polypeptide(L)'
;MGFGMATLIDPQSQAQSTVLAELLLLVTTLLFLTMDGHHALLRLLVRGFQEVPLSPSLNFPEGLVALITGLGRLMFQLGVQVLAPVLALLFLTQLAIGMVARAVPQIQVMTVGFPLTIALGLFFLAATLVALGPVLVDHLAALKTPLEQVMGLFRN
;
A
#
# COMPACT_ATOMS: atom_id res chain seq x y z
N MET A 1 13.59 6.73 -2.64
CA MET A 1 14.72 5.93 -3.18
C MET A 1 15.00 6.39 -4.59
N GLY A 2 16.23 6.23 -5.11
CA GLY A 2 16.65 6.70 -6.45
C GLY A 2 15.75 6.26 -7.62
N PHE A 3 14.89 5.26 -7.43
CA PHE A 3 13.87 4.82 -8.40
C PHE A 3 12.90 5.92 -8.85
N GLY A 4 12.59 6.90 -8.00
CA GLY A 4 11.74 8.03 -8.37
C GLY A 4 12.43 9.08 -9.26
N MET A 5 13.76 8.98 -9.47
CA MET A 5 14.44 9.86 -10.44
C MET A 5 14.40 9.29 -11.86
N ALA A 6 14.19 7.98 -12.04
CA ALA A 6 14.04 7.40 -13.37
C ALA A 6 12.83 8.01 -14.11
N THR A 7 11.74 8.27 -13.38
CA THR A 7 10.55 8.95 -13.90
C THR A 7 10.73 10.45 -14.14
N LEU A 8 11.70 11.08 -13.47
CA LEU A 8 12.08 12.47 -13.74
C LEU A 8 13.02 12.60 -14.94
N ILE A 9 13.82 11.56 -15.23
CA ILE A 9 14.78 11.53 -16.34
C ILE A 9 14.07 11.15 -17.67
N ASP A 10 13.05 10.28 -17.62
CA ASP A 10 12.22 9.94 -18.78
C ASP A 10 10.71 9.98 -18.45
N PRO A 11 10.08 11.17 -18.56
CA PRO A 11 8.64 11.33 -18.39
C PRO A 11 7.81 10.77 -19.56
N GLN A 12 8.42 10.43 -20.71
CA GLN A 12 7.72 9.83 -21.85
C GLN A 12 7.49 8.32 -21.66
N SER A 13 8.27 7.66 -20.79
CA SER A 13 8.17 6.21 -20.55
C SER A 13 6.84 5.73 -19.95
N GLN A 14 5.90 6.62 -19.60
CA GLN A 14 4.63 6.28 -18.92
C GLN A 14 4.77 5.36 -17.70
N ALA A 15 5.98 5.17 -17.16
CA ALA A 15 6.23 4.42 -15.96
C ALA A 15 5.79 5.23 -14.73
N GLN A 16 4.48 5.49 -14.61
CA GLN A 16 3.88 6.15 -13.44
C GLN A 16 4.01 5.29 -12.18
N SER A 17 4.31 4.00 -12.37
CA SER A 17 4.60 3.02 -11.34
C SER A 17 6.11 2.94 -11.08
N THR A 18 6.50 3.11 -9.81
CA THR A 18 7.87 2.77 -9.41
C THR A 18 8.00 1.26 -9.28
N VAL A 19 9.16 0.68 -9.62
CA VAL A 19 9.48 -0.76 -9.45
C VAL A 19 9.11 -1.27 -8.04
N LEU A 20 9.23 -0.42 -7.02
CA LEU A 20 8.87 -0.74 -5.65
C LEU A 20 7.36 -0.92 -5.44
N ALA A 21 6.55 -0.08 -6.10
CA ALA A 21 5.10 -0.16 -6.05
C ALA A 21 4.60 -1.46 -6.72
N GLU A 22 5.19 -1.84 -7.85
CA GLU A 22 4.94 -3.13 -8.50
C GLU A 22 5.31 -4.32 -7.62
N LEU A 23 6.48 -4.28 -6.98
CA LEU A 23 6.90 -5.33 -6.06
C LEU A 23 5.91 -5.48 -4.90
N LEU A 24 5.50 -4.37 -4.28
CA LEU A 24 4.53 -4.38 -3.18
C LEU A 24 3.16 -4.87 -3.62
N LEU A 25 2.72 -4.51 -4.83
CA LEU A 25 1.48 -5.01 -5.42
C LEU A 25 1.54 -6.52 -5.62
N LEU A 26 2.63 -7.06 -6.16
CA LEU A 26 2.83 -8.49 -6.35
C LEU A 26 2.82 -9.23 -5.01
N VAL A 27 3.56 -8.77 -4.01
CA VAL A 27 3.59 -9.40 -2.69
C VAL A 27 2.21 -9.37 -2.03
N THR A 28 1.53 -8.23 -2.07
CA THR A 28 0.18 -8.10 -1.49
C THR A 28 -0.83 -9.00 -2.21
N THR A 29 -0.71 -9.14 -3.54
CA THR A 29 -1.55 -10.04 -4.34
C THR A 29 -1.31 -11.49 -3.96
N LEU A 30 -0.05 -11.90 -3.81
CA LEU A 30 0.29 -13.25 -3.35
C LEU A 30 -0.27 -13.52 -1.94
N LEU A 31 -0.13 -12.57 -1.01
CA LEU A 31 -0.75 -12.68 0.32
C LEU A 31 -2.27 -12.77 0.25
N PHE A 32 -2.91 -12.00 -0.63
CA PHE A 32 -4.35 -12.07 -0.86
C PHE A 32 -4.79 -13.44 -1.38
N LEU A 33 -3.99 -14.05 -2.26
CA LEU A 33 -4.26 -15.39 -2.79
C LEU A 33 -4.08 -16.47 -1.71
N THR A 34 -3.00 -16.43 -0.93
CA THR A 34 -2.72 -17.43 0.12
C THR A 34 -3.73 -17.41 1.26
N MET A 35 -4.42 -16.27 1.46
CA MET A 35 -5.49 -16.12 2.45
C MET A 35 -6.89 -16.45 1.92
N ASP A 36 -7.00 -17.02 0.72
CA ASP A 36 -8.27 -17.29 0.03
C ASP A 36 -9.15 -16.03 -0.11
N GLY A 37 -8.52 -14.86 -0.25
CA GLY A 37 -9.23 -13.59 -0.38
C GLY A 37 -10.16 -13.56 -1.61
N HIS A 38 -9.75 -14.21 -2.69
CA HIS A 38 -10.55 -14.36 -3.90
C HIS A 38 -11.84 -15.17 -3.66
N HIS A 39 -11.80 -16.25 -2.87
CA HIS A 39 -13.00 -16.99 -2.45
C HIS A 39 -13.93 -16.14 -1.57
N ALA A 40 -13.37 -15.24 -0.74
CA ALA A 40 -14.17 -14.32 0.06
C ALA A 40 -14.89 -13.30 -0.85
N LEU A 41 -14.19 -12.73 -1.84
CA LEU A 41 -14.77 -11.81 -2.83
C LEU A 41 -15.92 -12.46 -3.61
N LEU A 42 -15.74 -13.68 -4.11
CA LEU A 42 -16.78 -14.38 -4.86
C LEU A 42 -18.02 -14.66 -4.00
N ARG A 43 -17.84 -15.09 -2.74
CA ARG A 43 -18.95 -15.28 -1.80
C ARG A 43 -19.72 -14.00 -1.53
N LEU A 44 -19.00 -12.88 -1.36
CA LEU A 44 -19.58 -11.55 -1.19
C LEU A 44 -20.38 -11.10 -2.42
N LEU A 45 -19.85 -11.32 -3.61
CA LEU A 45 -20.53 -10.98 -4.86
C LEU A 45 -21.84 -11.76 -5.02
N VAL A 46 -21.83 -13.07 -4.78
CA VAL A 46 -23.04 -13.91 -4.83
C VAL A 46 -24.08 -13.46 -3.80
N ARG A 47 -23.67 -13.20 -2.54
CA ARG A 47 -24.56 -12.69 -1.50
C ARG A 47 -25.11 -11.30 -1.84
N GLY A 48 -24.31 -10.43 -2.44
CA GLY A 48 -24.73 -9.11 -2.88
C GLY A 48 -25.91 -9.15 -3.86
N PHE A 49 -25.92 -10.10 -4.79
CA PHE A 49 -27.05 -10.30 -5.71
C PHE A 49 -28.31 -10.88 -5.04
N GLN A 50 -28.18 -11.53 -3.88
CA GLN A 50 -29.32 -12.05 -3.13
C GLN A 50 -29.96 -10.97 -2.25
N GLU A 51 -29.14 -10.11 -1.65
CA GLU A 51 -29.60 -9.10 -0.68
C GLU A 51 -29.96 -7.76 -1.33
N VAL A 52 -29.42 -7.44 -2.51
CA VAL A 52 -29.77 -6.23 -3.27
C VAL A 52 -30.67 -6.61 -4.44
N PRO A 53 -32.02 -6.60 -4.29
CA PRO A 53 -32.91 -6.83 -5.42
C PRO A 53 -32.74 -5.73 -6.48
N LEU A 54 -32.87 -6.11 -7.75
CA LEU A 54 -32.92 -5.20 -8.89
C LEU A 54 -34.22 -4.35 -8.84
N SER A 55 -34.31 -3.44 -7.89
CA SER A 55 -35.44 -2.51 -7.74
C SER A 55 -35.24 -1.30 -8.67
N PRO A 56 -36.30 -0.80 -9.31
CA PRO A 56 -36.26 0.45 -10.08
C PRO A 56 -35.85 1.68 -9.25
N SER A 57 -36.02 1.64 -7.93
CA SER A 57 -35.56 2.66 -7.00
C SER A 57 -34.27 2.20 -6.30
N LEU A 58 -33.14 2.64 -6.83
CA LEU A 58 -31.83 2.46 -6.19
C LEU A 58 -31.74 3.40 -4.97
N ASN A 59 -32.22 2.93 -3.83
CA ASN A 59 -32.07 3.64 -2.57
C ASN A 59 -30.70 3.32 -1.99
N PHE A 60 -29.81 4.32 -1.95
CA PHE A 60 -28.52 4.16 -1.26
C PHE A 60 -28.78 4.14 0.25
N PRO A 61 -28.32 3.10 0.98
CA PRO A 61 -28.56 3.01 2.41
C PRO A 61 -27.81 4.11 3.16
N GLU A 62 -28.46 4.63 4.21
CA GLU A 62 -27.88 5.58 5.17
C GLU A 62 -26.71 4.92 5.91
N GLY A 63 -25.50 5.09 5.39
CA GLY A 63 -24.29 4.45 5.92
C GLY A 63 -23.25 4.14 4.86
N LEU A 64 -23.63 4.08 3.58
CA LEU A 64 -22.70 3.78 2.48
C LEU A 64 -21.52 4.78 2.42
N VAL A 65 -21.80 6.07 2.59
CA VAL A 65 -20.75 7.12 2.60
C VAL A 65 -19.81 6.97 3.79
N ALA A 66 -20.34 6.70 4.98
CA ALA A 66 -19.53 6.48 6.19
C ALA A 66 -18.64 5.23 6.04
N LEU A 67 -19.16 4.18 5.39
CA LEU A 67 -18.43 2.95 5.14
C LEU A 67 -17.29 3.16 4.13
N ILE A 68 -17.56 3.79 2.98
CA ILE A 68 -16.54 4.07 1.95
C ILE A 68 -15.43 4.97 2.53
N THR A 69 -15.80 6.01 3.27
CA THR A 69 -14.82 6.90 3.92
C THR A 69 -14.03 6.18 5.02
N GLY A 70 -14.66 5.25 5.75
CA GLY A 70 -13.99 4.37 6.71
C GLY A 70 -12.95 3.46 6.05
N LEU A 71 -13.29 2.85 4.91
CA LEU A 71 -12.35 2.03 4.12
C LEU A 71 -11.17 2.86 3.61
N GLY A 72 -11.42 4.06 3.09
CA GLY A 72 -10.36 4.97 2.64
C GLY A 72 -9.40 5.36 3.77
N ARG A 73 -9.93 5.62 4.97
CA ARG A 73 -9.12 5.89 6.17
C ARG A 73 -8.24 4.69 6.52
N LEU A 74 -8.80 3.49 6.52
CA LEU A 74 -8.07 2.25 6.83
C LEU A 74 -6.94 2.02 5.83
N MET A 75 -7.21 2.17 4.52
CA MET A 75 -6.19 2.04 3.47
C MET A 75 -5.03 3.04 3.66
N PHE A 76 -5.34 4.30 3.97
CA PHE A 76 -4.32 5.32 4.19
C PHE A 76 -3.50 5.04 5.45
N GLN A 77 -4.15 4.67 6.56
CA GLN A 77 -3.47 4.32 7.81
C GLN A 77 -2.51 3.16 7.62
N LEU A 78 -2.94 2.08 6.94
CA LEU A 78 -2.10 0.94 6.63
C LEU A 78 -0.91 1.31 5.75
N GLY A 79 -1.14 2.07 4.69
CA GLY A 79 -0.08 2.51 3.78
C GLY A 79 0.99 3.31 4.52
N VAL A 80 0.57 4.25 5.39
CA VAL A 80 1.48 5.04 6.21
C VAL A 80 2.20 4.17 7.23
N GLN A 81 1.52 3.26 7.92
CA GLN A 81 2.12 2.41 8.95
C GLN A 81 3.22 1.51 8.38
N VAL A 82 3.00 0.93 7.20
CA VAL A 82 3.97 0.07 6.52
C VAL A 82 5.16 0.90 6.00
N LEU A 83 4.92 2.08 5.44
CA LEU A 83 5.99 2.88 4.84
C LEU A 83 6.73 3.78 5.84
N ALA A 84 6.13 4.13 6.99
CA ALA A 84 6.70 5.01 8.00
C ALA A 84 8.14 4.64 8.42
N PRO A 85 8.48 3.39 8.78
CA PRO A 85 9.84 3.04 9.19
C PRO A 85 10.85 3.20 8.04
N VAL A 86 10.46 2.83 6.82
CA VAL A 86 11.31 2.96 5.64
C VAL A 86 11.52 4.44 5.29
N LEU A 87 10.47 5.26 5.36
CA LEU A 87 10.55 6.70 5.09
C LEU A 87 11.43 7.42 6.11
N ALA A 88 11.28 7.12 7.40
CA ALA A 88 12.09 7.72 8.46
C ALA A 88 13.58 7.42 8.27
N LEU A 89 13.91 6.16 7.96
CA LEU A 89 15.30 5.77 7.69
C LEU A 89 15.85 6.47 6.44
N LEU A 90 15.10 6.46 5.34
CA LEU A 90 15.55 7.12 4.12
C LEU A 90 15.77 8.61 4.35
N PHE A 91 14.91 9.26 5.12
CA PHE A 91 15.07 10.65 5.51
C PHE A 91 16.38 10.88 6.28
N LEU A 92 16.68 10.04 7.29
CA LEU A 92 17.94 10.09 8.04
C LEU A 92 19.16 9.81 7.15
N THR A 93 19.03 8.89 6.21
CA THR A 93 20.08 8.55 5.25
C THR A 93 20.41 9.76 4.36
N GLN A 94 19.39 10.47 3.88
CA GLN A 94 19.60 11.67 3.07
C GLN A 94 20.23 12.81 3.87
N LEU A 95 19.86 12.96 5.15
CA LEU A 95 20.53 13.89 6.06
C LEU A 95 22.01 13.54 6.24
N ALA A 96 22.33 12.26 6.45
CA ALA A 96 23.71 11.78 6.59
C ALA A 96 24.54 12.03 5.33
N ILE A 97 23.99 11.68 4.17
CA ILE A 97 24.61 11.92 2.86
C ILE A 97 24.86 13.42 2.64
N GLY A 98 23.90 14.28 2.98
CA GLY A 98 24.06 15.73 2.90
C GLY A 98 25.14 16.28 3.82
N MET A 99 25.30 15.72 5.02
CA MET A 99 26.39 16.08 5.94
C MET A 99 27.75 15.65 5.39
N VAL A 100 27.85 14.43 4.84
CA VAL A 100 29.08 13.93 4.19
C VAL A 100 29.48 14.78 2.99
N ALA A 101 28.50 15.21 2.18
CA ALA A 101 28.74 16.09 1.03
C ALA A 101 29.41 17.41 1.43
N ARG A 102 29.07 17.97 2.61
CA ARG A 102 29.73 19.17 3.14
C ARG A 102 31.11 18.88 3.72
N ALA A 103 31.29 17.73 4.36
CA ALA A 103 32.55 17.36 5.00
C ALA A 103 33.63 16.94 3.99
N VAL A 104 33.25 16.23 2.92
CA VAL A 104 34.16 15.73 1.88
C VAL A 104 33.61 16.12 0.50
N PRO A 105 33.80 17.38 0.06
CA PRO A 105 33.24 17.89 -1.20
C PRO A 105 33.85 17.25 -2.45
N GLN A 106 34.94 16.49 -2.29
CA GLN A 106 35.64 15.78 -3.37
C GLN A 106 34.94 14.45 -3.73
N ILE A 107 34.12 13.92 -2.82
CA ILE A 107 33.35 12.70 -3.08
C ILE A 107 32.17 13.06 -3.99
N GLN A 108 32.02 12.32 -5.09
CA GLN A 108 30.83 12.38 -5.92
C GLN A 108 29.66 11.70 -5.18
N VAL A 109 28.97 12.48 -4.36
CA VAL A 109 27.91 12.01 -3.46
C VAL A 109 26.78 11.32 -4.21
N MET A 110 26.52 11.69 -5.47
CA MET A 110 25.52 11.00 -6.30
C MET A 110 25.92 9.55 -6.62
N THR A 111 27.20 9.30 -6.87
CA THR A 111 27.74 7.97 -7.20
C THR A 111 27.64 7.00 -6.02
N VAL A 112 27.78 7.50 -4.79
CA VAL A 112 27.70 6.69 -3.56
C VAL A 112 26.28 6.67 -2.98
N GLY A 113 25.56 7.78 -3.05
CA GLY A 113 24.25 7.95 -2.44
C GLY A 113 23.16 7.13 -3.10
N PHE A 114 23.18 6.95 -4.43
CA PHE A 114 22.16 6.11 -5.09
C PHE A 114 22.27 4.64 -4.72
N PRO A 115 23.42 3.96 -4.86
CA PRO A 115 23.54 2.56 -4.44
C PRO A 115 23.20 2.38 -2.96
N LEU A 116 23.65 3.30 -2.10
CA LEU A 116 23.41 3.22 -0.66
C LEU A 116 21.92 3.35 -0.32
N THR A 117 21.22 4.34 -0.88
CA THR A 117 19.79 4.55 -0.62
C THR A 117 18.92 3.43 -1.17
N ILE A 118 19.32 2.80 -2.29
CA ILE A 118 18.64 1.61 -2.83
C ILE A 118 18.87 0.41 -1.90
N ALA A 119 20.11 0.13 -1.51
CA ALA A 119 20.45 -1.00 -0.66
C ALA A 119 19.76 -0.94 0.72
N LEU A 120 19.87 0.21 1.40
CA LEU A 120 19.21 0.44 2.69
C LEU A 120 17.69 0.39 2.56
N GLY A 121 17.17 0.98 1.48
CA GLY A 121 15.75 0.99 1.22
C GLY A 121 15.15 -0.41 1.03
N LEU A 122 15.79 -1.25 0.23
CA LEU A 122 15.36 -2.64 0.03
C LEU A 122 15.53 -3.49 1.29
N PHE A 123 16.65 -3.33 2.01
CA PHE A 123 16.90 -4.06 3.25
C PHE A 123 15.83 -3.76 4.31
N PHE A 124 15.54 -2.48 4.54
CA PHE A 124 14.53 -2.11 5.53
C PHE A 124 13.11 -2.39 5.06
N LEU A 125 12.82 -2.33 3.75
CA LEU A 125 11.54 -2.77 3.24
C LEU A 125 11.33 -4.26 3.53
N ALA A 126 12.33 -5.10 3.25
CA ALA A 126 12.26 -6.54 3.54
C ALA A 126 12.08 -6.80 5.05
N ALA A 127 12.86 -6.13 5.90
CA ALA A 127 12.72 -6.24 7.35
C ALA A 127 11.33 -5.80 7.84
N THR A 128 10.80 -4.71 7.28
CA THR A 128 9.47 -4.19 7.61
C THR A 128 8.37 -5.17 7.20
N LEU A 129 8.49 -5.78 6.02
CA LEU A 129 7.52 -6.75 5.52
C LEU A 129 7.49 -8.04 6.36
N VAL A 130 8.65 -8.48 6.86
CA VAL A 130 8.73 -9.60 7.79
C VAL A 130 8.12 -9.24 9.14
N ALA A 131 8.43 -8.06 9.67
CA ALA A 131 7.94 -7.62 10.97
C ALA A 131 6.43 -7.32 10.97
N LEU A 132 5.92 -6.67 9.93
CA LEU A 132 4.51 -6.31 9.77
C LEU A 132 3.69 -7.36 9.02
N GLY A 133 4.29 -8.46 8.55
CA GLY A 133 3.61 -9.54 7.86
C GLY A 133 2.38 -10.06 8.61
N PRO A 134 2.48 -10.40 9.91
CA PRO A 134 1.33 -10.81 10.72
C PRO A 134 0.26 -9.72 10.82
N VAL A 135 0.67 -8.46 11.03
CA VAL A 135 -0.24 -7.31 11.13
C VAL A 135 -1.00 -7.08 9.83
N LEU A 136 -0.34 -7.24 8.68
CA LEU A 136 -0.96 -7.16 7.35
C LEU A 136 -1.98 -8.27 7.14
N VAL A 137 -1.68 -9.49 7.56
CA VAL A 137 -2.61 -10.63 7.53
C VAL A 137 -3.83 -10.33 8.40
N ASP A 138 -3.64 -9.84 9.63
CA ASP A 138 -4.75 -9.50 10.52
C ASP A 138 -5.65 -8.40 9.93
N HIS A 139 -5.06 -7.37 9.31
CA HIS A 139 -5.83 -6.30 8.68
C HIS A 139 -6.53 -6.76 7.39
N LEU A 140 -5.88 -7.59 6.57
CA LEU A 140 -6.50 -8.20 5.39
C LEU A 140 -7.67 -9.11 5.79
N ALA A 141 -7.53 -9.84 6.91
CA ALA A 141 -8.63 -10.62 7.47
C ALA A 141 -9.75 -9.70 8.00
N ALA A 142 -9.40 -8.60 8.66
CA ALA A 142 -10.35 -7.62 9.18
C ALA A 142 -11.15 -6.92 8.06
N LEU A 143 -10.65 -6.83 6.82
CA LEU A 143 -11.40 -6.32 5.68
C LEU A 143 -12.63 -7.16 5.33
N LYS A 144 -12.72 -8.42 5.77
CA LYS A 144 -13.92 -9.25 5.58
C LYS A 144 -15.12 -8.66 6.34
N THR A 145 -14.91 -8.05 7.51
CA THR A 145 -15.98 -7.53 8.37
C THR A 145 -16.69 -6.29 7.79
N PRO A 146 -15.98 -5.25 7.31
CA PRO A 146 -16.61 -4.13 6.60
C PRO A 146 -17.39 -4.58 5.37
N LEU A 147 -16.91 -5.60 4.65
CA LEU A 147 -17.59 -6.11 3.46
C LEU A 147 -18.91 -6.80 3.81
N GLU A 148 -18.99 -7.50 4.94
CA GLU A 148 -20.25 -8.03 5.47
C GLU A 148 -21.19 -6.92 5.95
N GLN A 149 -20.65 -5.84 6.52
CA GLN A 149 -21.43 -4.65 6.90
C GLN A 149 -22.04 -3.95 5.67
N VAL A 150 -21.37 -3.93 4.51
CA VAL A 150 -21.96 -3.43 3.25
C VAL A 150 -23.28 -4.14 2.98
N MET A 151 -23.28 -5.48 3.01
CA MET A 151 -24.46 -6.28 2.69
C MET A 151 -25.58 -6.06 3.72
N GLY A 152 -25.23 -5.98 5.01
CA GLY A 152 -26.20 -5.70 6.08
C GLY A 152 -26.89 -4.33 5.97
N LEU A 153 -26.24 -3.33 5.37
CA LEU A 153 -26.85 -2.02 5.14
C LEU A 153 -27.96 -2.04 4.08
N PHE A 154 -27.94 -2.98 3.14
CA PHE A 154 -28.97 -3.13 2.12
C PHE A 154 -30.16 -4.00 2.56
N ARG A 155 -30.07 -4.64 3.74
CA ARG A 155 -31.11 -5.53 4.28
C ARG A 155 -32.22 -4.79 5.04
N ASN A 156 -32.03 -3.50 5.34
CA ASN A 156 -33.02 -2.65 6.02
C ASN A 156 -33.67 -1.68 5.03
#